data_AF-A0A422QQZ5-F1
#
_entry.id   AF-A0A422QQZ5-F1
#
_cell.length_a   1.000
_cell.length_b   1.000
_cell.length_c   1.000
_cell.angle_alpha   90.00
_cell.angle_beta   90.00
_cell.angle_gamma   90.00
#
_symmetry.space_group_name_H-M   'P 1'
#
loop_
_entity.id
_entity.type
_entity.pdbx_description
1 polymer ?
#
loop_
_entity_poly.entity_id
_entity_poly.type
_entity_poly.pdbx_seq_one_letter_code
_entity_poly.pdbx_strand_id
1 'polypeptide(L)'
;MTNQVGIDMNSDSEGDELLQYNPNRLLDTLIENLRLKNDAALSRALEVAPPVISKIRHHRLPVGASLLIRMHEVSDLSIRDLRYLMGDRRAKFRISDKQFKPKEGAVPASKD
;
A
#
# COMPACT_ATOMS: atom_id res chain seq x y z
N MET A 1 -42.61 8.50 39.33
CA MET A 1 -41.47 7.63 39.01
C MET A 1 -41.81 6.79 37.80
N THR A 2 -41.21 7.08 36.65
CA THR A 2 -40.92 6.11 35.58
C THR A 2 -39.88 6.76 34.67
N ASN A 3 -38.60 6.58 35.01
CA ASN A 3 -37.49 6.93 34.13
C ASN A 3 -37.47 5.88 33.01
N GLN A 4 -37.81 6.30 31.80
CA GLN A 4 -37.59 5.48 30.62
C GLN A 4 -36.14 5.70 30.18
N VAL A 5 -35.32 4.68 30.42
CA VAL A 5 -33.93 4.58 29.98
C VAL A 5 -33.95 4.53 28.45
N GLY A 6 -33.47 5.61 27.83
CA GLY A 6 -33.01 5.57 26.44
C GLY A 6 -31.76 4.71 26.42
N ILE A 7 -31.92 3.47 25.95
CA ILE A 7 -30.80 2.59 25.62
C ILE A 7 -30.16 3.21 24.39
N ASP A 8 -28.96 3.77 24.57
CA ASP A 8 -28.13 4.30 23.50
C ASP A 8 -27.85 3.19 22.48
N MET A 9 -28.63 3.19 21.41
CA MET A 9 -28.38 2.39 20.22
C MET A 9 -27.19 3.02 19.48
N ASN A 10 -26.09 2.29 19.50
CA ASN A 10 -25.42 1.78 18.31
C ASN A 10 -23.91 2.02 18.30
N SER A 11 -23.21 1.04 18.86
CA SER A 11 -21.79 0.77 18.77
C SER A 11 -21.40 0.28 17.38
N ASP A 12 -21.41 1.17 16.38
CA ASP A 12 -21.04 0.86 14.98
C ASP A 12 -19.61 1.32 14.61
N SER A 13 -18.74 1.60 15.58
CA SER A 13 -17.39 2.15 15.29
C SER A 13 -16.25 1.12 15.24
N GLU A 14 -16.50 -0.17 15.54
CA GLU A 14 -15.44 -1.19 15.56
C GLU A 14 -15.24 -1.89 14.19
N GLY A 15 -16.20 -1.74 13.26
CA GLY A 15 -16.18 -2.42 11.96
C GLY A 15 -15.46 -1.66 10.83
N ASP A 16 -15.19 -0.36 11.00
CA ASP A 16 -14.73 0.53 9.93
C ASP A 16 -13.19 0.72 9.90
N GLU A 17 -12.49 0.43 11.01
CA GLU A 17 -11.02 0.55 11.07
C GLU A 17 -10.28 -0.51 10.23
N LEU A 18 -10.90 -1.67 9.97
CA LEU A 18 -10.36 -2.69 9.07
C LEU A 18 -10.52 -2.34 7.58
N LEU A 19 -11.21 -1.25 7.27
CA LEU A 19 -11.62 -0.90 5.92
C LEU A 19 -10.76 0.21 5.28
N GLN A 20 -9.84 0.78 6.05
CA GLN A 20 -8.98 1.87 5.61
C GLN A 20 -7.67 1.35 5.00
N TYR A 21 -7.27 1.94 3.87
CA TYR A 21 -6.01 1.62 3.19
C TYR A 21 -4.81 1.87 4.11
N ASN A 22 -4.12 0.79 4.50
CA ASN A 22 -2.99 0.83 5.41
C ASN A 22 -1.82 -0.04 4.86
N PRO A 23 -0.90 0.55 4.09
CA PRO A 23 0.24 -0.17 3.55
C PRO A 23 1.27 -0.56 4.63
N ASN A 24 1.22 0.00 5.85
CA ASN A 24 2.15 -0.40 6.91
C ASN A 24 1.96 -1.87 7.29
N ARG A 25 0.70 -2.31 7.44
CA ARG A 25 0.38 -3.73 7.72
C ARG A 25 1.00 -4.67 6.68
N LEU A 26 0.86 -4.35 5.40
CA LEU A 26 1.50 -5.09 4.32
C LEU A 26 3.03 -5.17 4.48
N LEU A 27 3.69 -4.02 4.70
CA LEU A 27 5.14 -3.97 4.80
C LEU A 27 5.66 -4.69 6.04
N ASP A 28 4.97 -4.59 7.17
CA ASP A 28 5.31 -5.27 8.41
C ASP A 28 5.17 -6.79 8.26
N THR A 29 4.06 -7.26 7.69
CA THR A 29 3.87 -8.68 7.38
C THR A 29 4.95 -9.21 6.44
N LEU A 30 5.37 -8.45 5.44
CA LEU A 30 6.46 -8.87 4.55
C LEU A 30 7.81 -8.95 5.29
N ILE A 31 8.09 -8.02 6.21
CA ILE A 31 9.31 -8.06 7.02
C ILE A 31 9.32 -9.31 7.90
N GLU A 32 8.20 -9.63 8.54
CA GLU A 32 8.06 -10.82 9.37
C GLU A 32 8.14 -12.11 8.54
N ASN A 33 7.38 -12.20 7.46
CA ASN A 33 7.32 -13.38 6.58
C ASN A 33 8.69 -13.71 5.96
N LEU A 34 9.42 -12.69 5.51
CA LEU A 34 10.75 -12.83 4.90
C LEU A 34 11.89 -12.83 5.93
N ARG A 35 11.57 -12.75 7.24
CA ARG A 35 12.54 -12.70 8.36
C ARG A 35 13.58 -11.59 8.20
N LEU A 36 13.14 -10.43 7.73
CA LEU A 36 13.99 -9.27 7.52
C LEU A 36 14.11 -8.44 8.80
N LYS A 37 15.22 -7.72 8.93
CA LYS A 37 15.47 -6.88 10.13
C LYS A 37 14.71 -5.55 10.09
N ASN A 38 14.51 -4.97 8.91
CA ASN A 38 13.96 -3.62 8.74
C ASN A 38 13.59 -3.30 7.28
N ASP A 39 13.01 -2.12 7.08
CA ASP A 39 12.64 -1.55 5.78
C ASP A 39 13.80 -1.46 4.78
N ALA A 40 15.04 -1.26 5.24
CA ALA A 40 16.20 -1.22 4.34
C ALA A 40 16.55 -2.61 3.82
N ALA A 41 16.33 -3.67 4.59
CA ALA A 41 16.44 -5.04 4.09
C ALA A 41 15.28 -5.35 3.13
N LEU A 42 14.08 -4.90 3.44
CA LEU A 42 12.91 -5.05 2.56
C LEU A 42 13.11 -4.37 1.21
N SER A 43 13.64 -3.15 1.18
CA SER A 43 13.88 -2.43 -0.07
C SER A 43 14.85 -3.16 -0.99
N ARG A 44 15.89 -3.80 -0.43
CA ARG A 44 16.83 -4.64 -1.18
C ARG A 44 16.17 -5.90 -1.71
N ALA A 45 15.39 -6.61 -0.88
CA ALA A 45 14.68 -7.81 -1.30
C ALA A 45 13.68 -7.54 -2.44
N LEU A 46 13.01 -6.39 -2.38
CA LEU A 46 12.07 -5.95 -3.42
C LEU A 46 12.74 -5.20 -4.59
N GLU A 47 14.07 -5.09 -4.63
CA GLU A 47 14.81 -4.34 -5.66
C GLU A 47 14.32 -2.89 -5.89
N VAL A 48 13.92 -2.22 -4.80
CA VAL A 48 13.53 -0.81 -4.81
C VAL A 48 14.48 0.05 -3.99
N ALA A 49 14.56 1.34 -4.35
CA ALA A 49 15.32 2.28 -3.55
C ALA A 49 14.67 2.47 -2.16
N PRO A 50 15.45 2.61 -1.07
CA PRO A 50 14.92 2.85 0.28
C PRO A 50 13.88 4.00 0.40
N PRO A 51 14.02 5.12 -0.34
CA PRO A 51 13.01 6.19 -0.32
C PRO A 51 11.62 5.76 -0.80
N VAL A 52 11.51 4.69 -1.59
CA VAL A 52 10.21 4.16 -2.06
C VAL A 52 9.44 3.58 -0.86
N ILE A 53 10.08 2.70 -0.08
CA ILE A 53 9.49 2.11 1.13
C ILE A 53 9.14 3.20 2.13
N SER A 54 10.06 4.13 2.38
CA SER A 54 9.80 5.27 3.27
C SER A 54 8.59 6.10 2.83
N LYS A 55 8.45 6.42 1.54
CA LYS A 55 7.29 7.18 1.05
C LYS A 55 5.98 6.38 1.17
N ILE A 56 6.02 5.06 1.04
CA ILE A 56 4.85 4.19 1.24
C ILE A 56 4.43 4.17 2.72
N ARG A 57 5.40 3.99 3.64
CA ARG A 57 5.18 4.06 5.10
C ARG A 57 4.49 5.34 5.53
N HIS A 58 4.88 6.47 4.93
CA HIS A 58 4.33 7.79 5.22
C HIS A 58 3.16 8.19 4.30
N HIS A 59 2.56 7.24 3.58
CA HIS A 59 1.40 7.47 2.70
C HIS A 59 1.61 8.57 1.63
N ARG A 60 2.86 8.85 1.26
CA ARG A 60 3.25 9.80 0.20
C ARG A 60 3.36 9.14 -1.17
N LEU A 61 3.40 7.82 -1.22
CA LEU A 61 3.43 7.03 -2.44
C LEU A 61 2.49 5.82 -2.28
N PRO A 62 1.48 5.64 -3.15
CA PRO A 62 0.65 4.43 -3.13
C PRO A 62 1.44 3.21 -3.65
N VAL A 63 1.05 2.01 -3.21
CA VAL A 63 1.58 0.77 -3.77
C VAL A 63 1.01 0.59 -5.18
N GLY A 64 1.90 0.60 -6.18
CA GLY A 64 1.55 0.40 -7.58
C GLY A 64 1.59 -1.08 -7.98
N ALA A 65 1.08 -1.40 -9.18
CA ALA A 65 1.00 -2.77 -9.68
C ALA A 65 2.37 -3.45 -9.82
N SER A 66 3.39 -2.74 -10.33
CA SER A 66 4.74 -3.29 -10.48
C SER A 66 5.36 -3.70 -9.15
N LEU A 67 5.24 -2.85 -8.13
CA LEU A 67 5.73 -3.15 -6.79
C LEU A 67 4.96 -4.32 -6.15
N LEU A 68 3.65 -4.38 -6.38
CA LEU A 68 2.81 -5.45 -5.87
C LEU A 68 3.16 -6.81 -6.49
N ILE A 69 3.44 -6.84 -7.79
CA ILE A 69 3.94 -8.04 -8.49
C ILE A 69 5.27 -8.48 -7.86
N ARG A 70 6.18 -7.54 -7.61
CA ARG A 70 7.46 -7.88 -6.97
C ARG A 70 7.30 -8.43 -5.55
N MET A 71 6.37 -7.87 -4.78
CA MET A 71 6.02 -8.40 -3.46
C MET A 71 5.48 -9.83 -3.54
N HIS A 72 4.64 -10.12 -4.53
CA HIS A 72 4.12 -11.47 -4.78
C HIS A 72 5.26 -12.46 -5.10
N GLU A 73 6.16 -12.10 -6.01
CA GLU A 73 7.28 -12.97 -6.42
C GLU A 73 8.26 -13.28 -5.28
N VAL A 74 8.48 -12.32 -4.37
CA VAL A 74 9.48 -12.49 -3.29
C VAL A 74 8.89 -13.19 -2.06
N SER A 75 7.59 -13.01 -1.80
CA SER A 75 6.93 -13.56 -0.60
C SER A 75 6.08 -14.81 -0.83
N ASP A 76 5.88 -15.20 -2.10
CA ASP A 76 4.94 -16.24 -2.52
C ASP A 76 3.47 -16.00 -2.07
N LEU A 77 3.15 -14.82 -1.53
CA LEU A 77 1.79 -14.45 -1.15
C LEU A 77 0.99 -14.06 -2.38
N SER A 78 -0.26 -14.52 -2.47
CA SER A 78 -1.10 -14.16 -3.61
C SER A 78 -1.35 -12.65 -3.66
N ILE A 79 -1.53 -12.10 -4.88
CA ILE A 79 -1.89 -10.68 -5.04
C ILE A 79 -3.16 -10.32 -4.25
N ARG A 80 -4.09 -11.27 -4.09
CA ARG A 80 -5.29 -11.11 -3.27
C ARG A 80 -4.94 -10.88 -1.80
N ASP A 81 -4.04 -11.69 -1.25
CA ASP A 81 -3.65 -11.59 0.17
C ASP A 81 -2.86 -10.31 0.42
N LEU A 82 -1.96 -9.93 -0.48
CA LEU A 82 -1.24 -8.65 -0.38
C LEU A 82 -2.21 -7.46 -0.37
N ARG A 83 -3.26 -7.50 -1.20
CA ARG A 83 -4.29 -6.47 -1.22
C ARG A 83 -5.15 -6.47 0.04
N TYR A 84 -5.45 -7.65 0.57
CA TYR A 84 -6.17 -7.78 1.83
C TYR A 84 -5.35 -7.19 2.99
N LEU A 85 -4.05 -7.49 3.07
CA LEU A 85 -3.15 -6.97 4.10
C LEU A 85 -3.09 -5.44 4.13
N MET A 86 -3.14 -4.78 2.97
CA MET A 86 -3.16 -3.32 2.90
C MET A 86 -4.56 -2.69 3.00
N GLY A 87 -5.64 -3.48 3.09
CA GLY A 87 -7.01 -2.98 3.04
C GLY A 87 -7.44 -2.43 1.66
N ASP A 88 -6.77 -2.83 0.58
CA ASP A 88 -7.05 -2.34 -0.77
C ASP A 88 -8.15 -3.13 -1.48
N ARG A 89 -9.38 -2.61 -1.43
CA ARG A 89 -10.56 -3.16 -2.11
C ARG A 89 -10.82 -2.65 -3.53
N ARG A 90 -9.89 -1.90 -4.15
CA ARG A 90 -10.09 -1.34 -5.50
C ARG A 90 -10.21 -2.43 -6.57
N ALA A 91 -11.32 -2.51 -7.28
CA ALA A 91 -11.51 -3.53 -8.33
C ALA A 91 -10.54 -3.37 -9.52
N LYS A 92 -10.02 -2.16 -9.77
CA LYS A 92 -9.09 -1.84 -10.86
C LYS A 92 -7.85 -1.13 -10.31
N PHE A 93 -6.68 -1.51 -10.84
CA PHE A 93 -5.43 -0.87 -10.48
C PHE A 93 -5.40 0.58 -10.98
N ARG A 94 -4.97 1.48 -10.10
CA ARG A 94 -4.63 2.84 -10.50
C ARG A 94 -3.25 2.81 -11.13
N ILE A 95 -3.20 2.74 -12.47
CA ILE A 95 -1.99 3.14 -13.19
C ILE A 95 -1.86 4.63 -12.94
N SER A 96 -0.83 5.04 -12.19
CA SER A 96 -0.61 6.46 -11.90
C SER A 96 -0.37 7.21 -13.21
N ASP A 97 -1.35 7.99 -13.62
CA ASP A 97 -1.36 8.91 -14.76
C ASP A 97 -0.29 10.01 -14.64
N LYS A 98 0.29 10.19 -13.44
CA LYS A 98 1.37 11.17 -13.21
C LYS A 98 2.77 10.65 -13.55
N GLN A 99 2.97 9.34 -13.67
CA GLN A 99 4.31 8.76 -13.91
C GLN A 99 4.65 8.66 -15.40
N PHE A 100 3.63 8.67 -16.28
CA PHE A 100 3.79 8.51 -17.73
C PHE A 100 3.37 9.73 -18.55
N LYS A 101 3.07 10.87 -17.90
CA LYS A 101 2.94 12.13 -18.65
C LYS A 101 4.34 12.50 -19.16
N PRO A 102 4.52 12.73 -20.48
CA PRO A 102 5.74 13.33 -20.97
C PRO A 102 5.98 14.59 -20.16
N LYS A 103 7.21 14.77 -19.64
CA LYS A 103 7.60 16.07 -19.08
C LYS A 103 7.39 17.08 -20.20
N GLU A 104 6.43 17.99 -20.04
CA GLU A 104 6.25 19.11 -20.95
C GLU A 104 7.61 19.85 -21.02
N GLY A 105 8.23 19.82 -22.21
CA GLY A 105 9.51 20.50 -22.47
C GLY A 105 10.74 19.63 -22.74
N ALA A 106 10.64 18.29 -22.76
CA ALA A 106 11.75 17.46 -23.25
C ALA A 106 11.78 17.46 -24.79
N VAL A 107 12.38 18.48 -25.39
CA VAL A 107 12.73 18.49 -26.82
C VAL A 107 13.66 17.28 -27.10
N PRO A 108 13.32 16.40 -28.06
CA PRO A 108 14.25 15.36 -28.48
C PRO A 108 15.46 16.04 -29.11
N ALA A 109 16.64 15.83 -28.53
CA ALA A 109 17.88 16.27 -29.13
C ALA A 109 18.05 15.54 -30.47
N SER A 110 17.79 16.26 -31.57
CA SER A 110 18.20 15.85 -32.90
C SER A 110 19.72 15.68 -32.87
N LYS A 111 20.18 14.46 -33.12
CA LYS A 111 21.58 14.20 -33.49
C LYS A 111 21.69 14.48 -34.98
N ASP A 112 22.45 15.52 -35.33
CA ASP A 112 23.08 15.69 -36.64
C ASP A 112 24.16 14.61 -36.88
#